data_AF-A0A7V9CV47-F1
#
_entry.id   AF-A0A7V9CV47-F1
#
_cell.length_a   1.000
_cell.length_b   1.000
_cell.length_c   1.000
_cell.angle_alpha   90.00
_cell.angle_beta   90.00
_cell.angle_gamma   90.00
#
_symmetry.space_group_name_H-M   'P 1'
#
loop_
_entity.id
_entity.type
_entity.pdbx_description
1 polymer ?
#
loop_
_entity_poly.entity_id
_entity_poly.type
_entity_poly.pdbx_seq_one_letter_code
_entity_poly.pdbx_strand_id
1 'polypeptide(L)'
;MGFLQLCADRRYHRKTMLAFEQATGLRPDEYWVESRAGGAPSYTDTTRAARVAYREGATRMGWAAHGDRCWGFYGASNGEMRRKLVGTARSRVADFPRASHFVLFGEGGEVSVSEA
;
A
#
# COMPACT_ATOMS: atom_id res chain seq x y z
N MET A 1 -8.81 13.12 -2.76
CA MET A 1 -9.14 11.68 -2.77
C MET A 1 -7.87 10.85 -2.90
N GLY A 2 -7.82 9.69 -2.23
CA GLY A 2 -6.69 8.77 -2.35
C GLY A 2 -7.09 7.31 -2.38
N PHE A 3 -6.17 6.38 -2.59
CA PHE A 3 -6.42 4.94 -2.54
C PHE A 3 -5.31 4.29 -1.74
N LEU A 4 -5.64 3.36 -0.83
CA LEU A 4 -4.67 2.63 -0.03
C LEU A 4 -4.87 1.13 -0.19
N GLN A 5 -3.84 0.46 -0.69
CA GLN A 5 -3.78 -0.99 -0.73
C GLN A 5 -2.84 -1.50 0.35
N LEU A 6 -3.34 -2.29 1.29
CA LEU A 6 -2.59 -2.69 2.48
C LEU A 6 -2.83 -4.14 2.91
N CYS A 7 -2.01 -4.61 3.86
CA CYS A 7 -2.20 -5.94 4.42
C CYS A 7 -3.37 -5.98 5.41
N ALA A 8 -4.03 -7.14 5.50
CA ALA A 8 -5.06 -7.41 6.50
C ALA A 8 -4.49 -7.75 7.91
N ASP A 9 -3.16 -7.82 8.06
CA ASP A 9 -2.52 -8.13 9.34
C ASP A 9 -2.80 -7.03 10.38
N ARG A 10 -3.44 -7.42 11.49
CA ARG A 10 -3.86 -6.53 12.57
C ARG A 10 -2.71 -5.71 13.18
N ARG A 11 -1.47 -6.20 13.11
CA ARG A 11 -0.29 -5.50 13.67
C ARG A 11 0.00 -4.22 12.91
N TYR A 12 -0.29 -4.21 11.61
CA TYR A 12 0.09 -3.14 10.70
C TYR A 12 -1.10 -2.39 10.12
N HIS A 13 -2.28 -3.01 10.02
CA HIS A 13 -3.42 -2.44 9.31
C HIS A 13 -3.74 -0.99 9.71
N ARG A 14 -4.00 -0.75 10.99
CA ARG A 14 -4.31 0.61 11.49
C ARG A 14 -3.11 1.55 11.40
N LYS A 15 -1.89 1.05 11.66
CA LYS A 15 -0.66 1.85 11.60
C LYS A 15 -0.37 2.33 10.17
N THR A 16 -0.62 1.48 9.18
CA THR A 16 -0.49 1.83 7.76
C THR A 16 -1.50 2.90 7.35
N MET A 17 -2.76 2.79 7.80
CA MET A 17 -3.76 3.84 7.56
C MET A 17 -3.32 5.19 8.15
N LEU A 18 -2.90 5.21 9.42
CA LEU A 18 -2.43 6.42 10.09
C LEU A 18 -1.22 7.04 9.38
N ALA A 19 -0.24 6.21 8.98
CA ALA A 19 0.93 6.67 8.24
C ALA A 19 0.57 7.25 6.86
N PHE A 20 -0.42 6.65 6.19
CA PHE A 20 -0.92 7.16 4.91
C PHE A 20 -1.65 8.50 5.06
N GLU A 21 -2.52 8.60 6.07
CA GLU A 21 -3.24 9.83 6.42
C GLU A 21 -2.25 10.96 6.75
N GLN A 22 -1.23 10.68 7.57
CA GLN A 22 -0.19 11.65 7.91
C GLN A 22 0.61 12.10 6.68
N ALA A 23 0.97 11.18 5.77
CA ALA A 23 1.75 11.49 4.58
C ALA A 23 0.96 12.26 3.52
N THR A 24 -0.36 12.09 3.47
CA THR A 24 -1.20 12.64 2.40
C THR A 24 -2.07 13.82 2.85
N GLY A 25 -2.28 13.99 4.16
CA GLY A 25 -3.24 14.91 4.73
C GLY A 25 -4.70 14.49 4.56
N LEU A 26 -4.96 13.29 4.03
CA LEU A 26 -6.32 12.78 3.83
C LEU A 26 -6.90 12.22 5.13
N ARG A 27 -8.20 12.37 5.31
CA ARG A 27 -8.99 11.68 6.34
C ARG A 27 -9.45 10.28 5.87
N PRO A 28 -9.84 9.37 6.78
CA PRO A 28 -10.35 8.05 6.43
C PRO A 28 -11.51 8.02 5.43
N ASP A 29 -12.36 9.05 5.42
CA ASP A 29 -13.49 9.20 4.51
C ASP A 29 -13.11 9.73 3.12
N GLU A 30 -11.85 10.10 2.91
CA GLU A 30 -11.34 10.70 1.68
C GLU A 30 -10.51 9.73 0.82
N TYR A 31 -10.44 8.45 1.21
CA TYR A 31 -9.74 7.42 0.43
C TYR A 31 -10.41 6.04 0.46
N TRP A 32 -10.19 5.27 -0.61
CA TRP A 32 -10.65 3.89 -0.76
C TRP A 32 -9.60 2.96 -0.14
N VAL A 33 -10.07 1.87 0.47
CA VAL A 33 -9.19 0.88 1.09
C VAL A 33 -9.38 -0.48 0.44
N GLU A 34 -8.27 -1.10 0.04
CA GLU A 34 -8.26 -2.49 -0.41
C GLU A 34 -7.28 -3.30 0.45
N SER A 35 -7.77 -4.35 1.11
CA SER A 35 -6.97 -5.09 2.08
C SER A 35 -7.02 -6.61 1.87
N ARG A 36 -5.84 -7.25 1.88
CA ARG A 36 -5.69 -8.71 1.88
C ARG A 36 -4.36 -9.14 2.49
N ALA A 37 -4.21 -10.42 2.81
CA ALA A 37 -2.92 -10.96 3.25
C ALA A 37 -1.82 -10.71 2.18
N GLY A 38 -0.69 -10.16 2.61
CA GLY A 38 0.44 -9.83 1.73
C GLY A 38 0.45 -8.41 1.19
N GLY A 39 -0.64 -7.65 1.36
CA GLY A 39 -0.73 -6.26 0.93
C GLY A 39 -0.61 -6.08 -0.59
N ALA A 40 -0.12 -4.93 -1.03
CA ALA A 40 -0.02 -4.57 -2.44
C ALA A 40 0.73 -5.62 -3.30
N PRO A 41 1.86 -6.19 -2.85
CA PRO A 41 2.59 -7.21 -3.62
C PRO A 41 1.80 -8.49 -3.93
N SER A 42 0.77 -8.80 -3.14
CA SER A 42 -0.01 -10.04 -3.30
C SER A 42 -1.04 -9.98 -4.43
N TYR A 43 -1.24 -8.81 -5.03
CA TYR A 43 -2.13 -8.64 -6.16
C TYR A 43 -1.37 -8.84 -7.47
N THR A 44 -1.74 -9.89 -8.20
CA THR A 44 -1.03 -10.28 -9.42
C THR A 44 -1.34 -9.41 -10.62
N ASP A 45 -2.58 -8.95 -10.86
CA ASP A 45 -2.79 -7.84 -11.82
C ASP A 45 -4.21 -7.21 -11.91
N THR A 46 -5.02 -7.22 -10.85
CA THR A 46 -6.36 -6.62 -10.92
C THR A 46 -6.62 -5.70 -9.74
N THR A 47 -5.86 -4.60 -9.67
CA THR A 47 -6.18 -3.46 -8.79
C THR A 47 -7.46 -2.76 -9.28
N ARG A 48 -8.57 -3.50 -9.42
CA ARG A 48 -9.86 -3.01 -9.92
C ARG A 48 -10.36 -1.88 -9.03
N ALA A 49 -10.19 -2.01 -7.71
CA ALA A 49 -10.50 -0.95 -6.76
C ALA A 49 -9.63 0.29 -7.00
N ALA A 50 -8.33 0.15 -7.24
CA ALA A 50 -7.44 1.27 -7.55
C ALA A 50 -7.83 1.98 -8.85
N ARG A 51 -8.19 1.23 -9.89
CA ARG A 51 -8.66 1.78 -11.17
C ARG A 51 -9.98 2.52 -11.01
N VAL A 52 -10.90 2.02 -10.20
CA VAL A 52 -12.15 2.72 -9.85
C VAL A 52 -11.82 4.00 -9.10
N ALA A 53 -11.05 3.93 -8.00
CA ALA A 53 -10.68 5.11 -7.22
C ALA A 53 -9.97 6.18 -8.06
N TYR A 54 -9.06 5.78 -8.96
CA TYR A 54 -8.38 6.70 -9.88
C TYR A 54 -9.34 7.35 -10.88
N ARG A 55 -10.33 6.62 -11.41
CA ARG A 55 -11.38 7.19 -12.27
C ARG A 55 -12.28 8.17 -11.52
N GLU A 56 -12.56 7.91 -10.25
CA GLU A 56 -13.30 8.81 -9.38
C GLU A 56 -12.47 10.03 -8.91
N GLY A 57 -11.18 10.11 -9.27
CA GLY A 57 -10.34 11.28 -8.99
C GLY A 57 -9.32 11.10 -7.86
N ALA A 58 -8.97 9.87 -7.49
CA ALA A 58 -7.88 9.63 -6.53
C ALA A 58 -6.53 10.08 -7.11
N THR A 59 -5.85 10.99 -6.41
CA THR A 59 -4.55 11.56 -6.79
C THR A 59 -3.42 11.20 -5.84
N ARG A 60 -3.73 10.54 -4.70
CA ARG A 60 -2.75 10.04 -3.73
C ARG A 60 -2.92 8.54 -3.60
N MET A 61 -1.93 7.73 -3.98
CA MET A 61 -2.07 6.27 -3.99
C MET A 61 -1.00 5.60 -3.14
N GLY A 62 -1.43 4.91 -2.09
CA GLY A 62 -0.57 4.16 -1.15
C GLY A 62 -0.52 2.68 -1.48
N TRP A 63 0.69 2.15 -1.54
CA TRP A 63 1.00 0.74 -1.71
C TRP A 63 1.71 0.26 -0.47
N ALA A 64 1.12 -0.70 0.24
CA ALA A 64 1.63 -1.14 1.52
C ALA A 64 1.85 -2.64 1.61
N ALA A 65 2.90 -3.01 2.35
CA ALA A 65 3.19 -4.36 2.79
C ALA A 65 3.85 -4.33 4.17
N HIS A 66 4.06 -5.49 4.78
CA HIS A 66 4.82 -5.58 6.03
C HIS A 66 5.74 -6.79 6.04
N GLY A 67 6.79 -6.70 6.84
CA GLY A 67 7.68 -7.79 7.23
C GLY A 67 7.15 -8.56 8.45
N ASP A 68 8.06 -9.08 9.26
CA ASP A 68 7.77 -9.78 10.52
C ASP A 68 6.84 -10.98 10.36
N ARG A 69 7.20 -11.85 9.41
CA ARG A 69 6.43 -13.04 9.00
C ARG A 69 5.05 -12.64 8.48
N CYS A 70 5.00 -12.32 7.20
CA CYS A 70 3.75 -12.04 6.50
C CYS A 70 3.13 -13.36 5.99
N TRP A 71 1.96 -13.73 6.48
CA TRP A 71 1.28 -14.96 6.03
C TRP A 71 0.81 -14.91 4.57
N GLY A 72 0.73 -13.72 3.97
CA GLY A 72 0.51 -13.58 2.52
C GLY A 72 1.73 -13.94 1.67
N PHE A 73 2.91 -14.04 2.29
CA PHE A 73 4.18 -14.41 1.65
C PHE A 73 4.97 -15.30 2.60
N TYR A 74 4.51 -16.54 2.76
CA TYR A 74 5.12 -17.51 3.65
C TYR A 74 6.62 -17.70 3.33
N GLY A 75 7.46 -17.59 4.35
CA GLY A 75 8.92 -17.76 4.22
C GLY A 75 9.68 -16.53 3.68
N ALA A 76 9.00 -15.47 3.24
CA ALA A 76 9.69 -14.28 2.76
C ALA A 76 10.34 -13.50 3.91
N SER A 77 11.58 -13.08 3.70
CA SER A 77 12.31 -12.14 4.54
C SER A 77 11.75 -10.71 4.41
N ASN A 78 12.04 -9.86 5.40
CA ASN A 78 11.67 -8.44 5.35
C ASN A 78 12.27 -7.74 4.12
N GLY A 79 13.52 -8.07 3.76
CA GLY A 79 14.18 -7.55 2.56
C GLY A 79 13.50 -7.95 1.26
N GLU A 80 13.04 -9.21 1.14
CA GLU A 80 12.26 -9.66 -0.02
C GLU A 80 10.92 -8.96 -0.12
N MET A 81 10.21 -8.81 1.01
CA MET A 81 8.94 -8.10 1.05
C MET A 81 9.09 -6.63 0.64
N ARG A 82 10.14 -5.95 1.11
CA ARG A 82 10.44 -4.57 0.72
C ARG A 82 10.74 -4.45 -0.78
N ARG A 83 11.55 -5.36 -1.34
CA ARG A 83 11.84 -5.38 -2.79
C ARG A 83 10.58 -5.59 -3.63
N LYS A 84 9.73 -6.55 -3.24
CA LYS A 84 8.45 -6.80 -3.91
C LYS A 84 7.56 -5.56 -3.87
N LEU A 85 7.45 -4.90 -2.71
CA LEU A 85 6.66 -3.69 -2.55
C LEU A 85 7.13 -2.55 -3.44
N VAL A 86 8.44 -2.28 -3.48
CA VAL A 86 8.99 -1.24 -4.36
C VAL A 86 8.75 -1.57 -5.83
N GLY A 87 8.91 -2.84 -6.22
CA GLY A 87 8.59 -3.30 -7.57
C GLY A 87 7.13 -3.06 -7.94
N THR A 88 6.19 -3.38 -7.04
CA THR A 88 4.76 -3.09 -7.21
C THR A 88 4.52 -1.59 -7.32
N ALA A 89 5.04 -0.77 -6.42
CA ALA A 89 4.80 0.67 -6.47
C ALA A 89 5.28 1.30 -7.78
N ARG A 90 6.47 0.90 -8.26
CA ARG A 90 7.02 1.36 -9.54
C ARG A 90 6.17 0.97 -10.74
N SER A 91 5.64 -0.25 -10.78
CA SER A 91 4.74 -0.65 -11.88
C SER A 91 3.45 0.16 -11.86
N ARG A 92 2.95 0.51 -10.67
CA ARG A 92 1.73 1.30 -10.51
C ARG A 92 1.87 2.77 -10.92
N VAL A 93 3.08 3.34 -10.90
CA VAL A 93 3.36 4.68 -11.46
C VAL A 93 2.97 4.73 -12.95
N ALA A 94 3.28 3.67 -13.70
CA ALA A 94 2.90 3.59 -15.12
C ALA A 94 1.39 3.43 -15.31
N ASP A 95 0.69 2.72 -14.41
CA ASP A 95 -0.76 2.54 -14.46
C ASP A 95 -1.53 3.83 -14.12
N PHE A 96 -0.99 4.68 -13.24
CA PHE A 96 -1.67 5.84 -12.65
C PHE A 96 -0.81 7.11 -12.67
N PRO A 97 -0.36 7.58 -13.86
CA PRO A 97 0.73 8.55 -13.98
C PRO A 97 0.42 9.96 -13.44
N ARG A 98 -0.85 10.28 -13.13
CA ARG A 98 -1.24 11.58 -12.56
C ARG A 98 -1.35 11.57 -11.03
N ALA A 99 -1.11 10.41 -10.39
CA ALA A 99 -1.16 10.29 -8.95
C ALA A 99 0.23 10.39 -8.33
N SER A 100 0.32 10.94 -7.11
CA SER A 100 1.47 10.73 -6.24
C SER A 100 1.41 9.32 -5.65
N HIS A 101 2.55 8.64 -5.58
CA HIS A 101 2.65 7.27 -5.12
C HIS A 101 3.45 7.16 -3.83
N PHE A 102 2.86 6.50 -2.84
CA PHE A 102 3.45 6.30 -1.51
C PHE A 102 3.71 4.82 -1.27
N VAL A 103 4.92 4.50 -0.83
CA VAL A 103 5.34 3.17 -0.40
C VAL A 103 5.29 3.13 1.12
N LEU A 104 4.48 2.24 1.68
CA LEU A 104 4.35 2.09 3.13
C LEU A 104 4.81 0.69 3.55
N PHE A 105 5.86 0.61 4.35
CA PHE A 105 6.40 -0.66 4.81
C PHE A 105 6.36 -0.80 6.32
N GLY A 106 5.65 -1.82 6.79
CA GLY A 106 5.58 -2.18 8.21
C GLY A 106 6.70 -3.11 8.66
N GLU A 107 7.45 -2.75 9.70
CA GLU A 107 8.53 -3.55 10.28
C GLU A 107 8.82 -3.11 11.72
N GLY A 108 9.10 -4.05 12.62
CA GLY A 108 9.46 -3.73 14.00
C GLY A 108 8.34 -3.04 14.79
N GLY A 109 7.09 -3.20 14.36
CA GLY A 109 5.94 -2.50 14.93
C GLY A 109 5.71 -1.10 14.39
N GLU A 110 6.55 -0.58 13.50
CA GLU A 110 6.41 0.77 12.92
C GLU A 110 6.11 0.69 11.42
N VAL A 111 5.64 1.80 10.83
CA VAL A 111 5.42 1.91 9.39
C VAL A 111 6.24 3.07 8.83
N SER A 112 7.21 2.74 7.97
CA SER A 112 7.96 3.73 7.21
C SER A 112 7.22 4.14 5.94
N VAL A 113 7.29 5.41 5.56
CA VAL A 113 6.70 5.95 4.32
C VAL A 113 7.78 6.55 3.44
N SER A 114 7.72 6.30 2.14
CA SER A 114 8.52 7.00 1.12
C SER A 114 7.68 7.23 -0.14
N GLU A 115 8.09 8.15 -1.00
CA GLU A 115 7.50 8.29 -2.34
C GLU A 115 8.15 7.30 -3.33
N ALA A 116 7.40 6.87 -4.35
CA ALA A 116 7.81 5.83 -5.31
C ALA A 116 8.45 6.39 -6.58
#